data_AF-A0A1M6LBT3-F1
#
_entry.id   AF-A0A1M6LBT3-F1
#
_cell.length_a   1.000
_cell.length_b   1.000
_cell.length_c   1.000
_cell.angle_alpha   90.00
_cell.angle_beta   90.00
_cell.angle_gamma   90.00
#
_symmetry.space_group_name_H-M   'P 1'
#
loop_
_entity.id
_entity.type
_entity.pdbx_description
1 polymer ?
#
loop_
_entity_poly.entity_id
_entity_poly.type
_entity_poly.pdbx_seq_one_letter_code
_entity_poly.pdbx_strand_id
1 'polypeptide(L)'
;MKKLNYFFLFVFIGVLISGCSEFETNQDLLNPENDPELKKAKVPIPAKCWTTTVPDFSQGTVLCTPEEFEVVVLAGGNMSGIEAHGGKLDTEKSTWKVTGCDFDYENSLIIENIEGKHTVMNGDYFLYTGTLSASVTDGAITGTVNIYEGTGKFESGTAEVSITGILDFDTGIATMKGEGFWDFND
;
A
#
# COMPACT_ATOMS: atom_id res chain seq x y z
N MET A 1 -6.79 -21.86 60.84
CA MET A 1 -6.93 -22.65 59.60
C MET A 1 -6.39 -21.83 58.44
N LYS A 2 -5.82 -22.53 57.45
CA LYS A 2 -4.71 -22.10 56.57
C LYS A 2 -5.05 -20.89 55.69
N LYS A 3 -4.09 -19.94 55.60
CA LYS A 3 -4.01 -18.91 54.56
C LYS A 3 -3.74 -19.58 53.21
N LEU A 4 -4.53 -19.27 52.20
CA LEU A 4 -4.25 -19.68 50.82
C LEU A 4 -3.65 -18.49 50.08
N ASN A 5 -2.32 -18.46 50.02
CA ASN A 5 -1.54 -17.58 49.16
C ASN A 5 -1.79 -18.02 47.70
N TYR A 6 -2.43 -17.18 46.90
CA TYR A 6 -2.30 -17.27 45.44
C TYR A 6 -1.22 -16.31 44.99
N PHE A 7 0.00 -16.85 44.91
CA PHE A 7 1.12 -16.28 44.19
C PHE A 7 0.91 -16.58 42.70
N PHE A 8 0.22 -15.69 41.98
CA PHE A 8 0.14 -15.78 40.52
C PHE A 8 1.39 -15.13 39.93
N LEU A 9 2.43 -15.96 39.78
CA LEU A 9 3.62 -15.68 38.98
C LEU A 9 3.25 -15.83 37.50
N PHE A 10 2.86 -14.74 36.83
CA PHE A 10 2.90 -14.72 35.36
C PHE A 10 4.32 -14.36 34.95
N VAL A 11 5.04 -15.39 34.54
CA VAL A 11 6.37 -15.33 33.96
C VAL A 11 6.30 -14.44 32.71
N PHE A 12 6.98 -13.30 32.75
CA PHE A 12 7.39 -12.55 31.57
C PHE A 12 8.33 -13.44 30.75
N ILE A 13 7.78 -14.24 29.84
CA ILE A 13 8.57 -14.82 28.76
C ILE A 13 8.70 -13.70 27.73
N GLY A 14 9.74 -12.89 27.93
CA GLY A 14 10.28 -12.03 26.90
C GLY A 14 10.81 -12.90 25.77
N VAL A 15 9.95 -13.22 24.83
CA VAL A 15 10.34 -13.65 23.50
C VAL A 15 10.24 -12.39 22.64
N LEU A 16 11.34 -11.63 22.66
CA LEU A 16 11.69 -10.74 21.57
C LEU A 16 11.97 -11.63 20.35
N ILE A 17 10.91 -12.14 19.72
CA ILE A 17 10.99 -12.38 18.29
C ILE A 17 10.90 -10.99 17.68
N SER A 18 12.05 -10.33 17.58
CA SER A 18 12.30 -9.43 16.46
C SER A 18 12.31 -10.29 15.20
N GLY A 19 11.14 -10.82 14.86
CA GLY A 19 10.81 -11.23 13.53
C GLY A 19 10.67 -9.95 12.75
N CYS A 20 11.81 -9.35 12.42
CA CYS A 20 11.92 -8.70 11.14
C CYS A 20 11.54 -9.82 10.17
N SER A 21 10.26 -9.89 9.79
CA SER A 21 9.85 -10.73 8.68
C SER A 21 10.81 -10.33 7.58
N GLU A 22 11.66 -11.27 7.17
CA GLU A 22 12.51 -11.10 6.00
C GLU A 22 11.56 -10.59 4.92
N PHE A 23 11.73 -9.32 4.58
CA PHE A 23 11.16 -8.72 3.41
C PHE A 23 11.65 -9.63 2.28
N GLU A 24 10.79 -10.49 1.76
CA GLU A 24 11.02 -11.16 0.48
C GLU A 24 11.03 -10.05 -0.56
N THR A 25 12.16 -9.35 -0.58
CA THR A 25 12.55 -8.42 -1.62
C THR A 25 12.40 -9.24 -2.88
N ASN A 26 11.40 -8.90 -3.69
CA ASN A 26 11.22 -9.53 -4.98
C ASN A 26 12.45 -9.13 -5.81
N GLN A 27 13.54 -9.91 -5.70
CA GLN A 27 14.88 -9.54 -6.18
C GLN A 27 14.85 -9.26 -7.69
N ASP A 28 13.90 -9.86 -8.40
CA ASP A 28 13.66 -9.62 -9.82
C ASP A 28 13.30 -8.16 -10.14
N LEU A 29 12.66 -7.44 -9.21
CA LEU A 29 12.35 -6.01 -9.36
C LEU A 29 13.55 -5.10 -9.06
N LEU A 30 14.60 -5.61 -8.40
CA LEU A 30 15.82 -4.84 -8.09
C LEU A 30 16.95 -5.06 -9.09
N ASN A 31 16.78 -5.91 -10.10
CA ASN A 31 17.86 -6.21 -11.03
C ASN A 31 18.20 -4.98 -11.89
N PRO A 32 19.39 -4.37 -11.75
CA PRO A 32 19.77 -3.17 -12.52
C PRO A 32 19.88 -3.43 -14.03
N GLU A 33 20.07 -4.68 -14.44
CA GLU A 33 20.08 -5.07 -15.87
C GLU A 33 18.68 -4.96 -16.52
N ASN A 34 17.62 -4.82 -15.71
CA ASN A 34 16.22 -4.66 -16.12
C ASN A 34 15.70 -3.22 -15.98
N ASP A 35 16.57 -2.22 -15.76
CA ASP A 35 16.20 -0.78 -15.71
C ASP A 35 16.58 -0.10 -17.04
N PRO A 36 15.84 -0.35 -18.15
CA PRO A 36 16.05 0.44 -19.36
C PRO A 36 15.74 1.90 -19.05
N GLU A 37 16.44 2.84 -19.69
CA GLU A 37 16.00 4.23 -19.71
C GLU A 37 14.55 4.26 -20.25
N LEU A 38 13.59 4.49 -19.34
CA LEU A 38 12.16 4.28 -19.62
C LEU A 38 11.72 5.06 -20.87
N LYS A 39 12.23 6.29 -21.03
CA LYS A 39 11.94 7.18 -22.16
C LYS A 39 12.48 6.73 -23.54
N LYS A 40 13.23 5.63 -23.63
CA LYS A 40 13.83 5.16 -24.92
C LYS A 40 13.38 3.76 -25.32
N ALA A 41 12.57 3.09 -24.52
CA ALA A 41 12.14 1.73 -24.82
C ALA A 41 11.02 1.73 -25.88
N LYS A 42 11.20 0.94 -26.95
CA LYS A 42 10.18 0.72 -28.00
C LYS A 42 9.26 -0.47 -27.70
N VAL A 43 9.22 -0.90 -26.44
CA VAL A 43 8.50 -2.08 -25.97
C VAL A 43 7.66 -1.69 -24.75
N PRO A 44 6.54 -2.38 -24.48
CA PRO A 44 5.76 -2.15 -23.27
C PRO A 44 6.66 -2.24 -22.03
N ILE A 45 6.62 -1.22 -21.18
CA ILE A 45 7.46 -1.12 -19.99
C ILE A 45 6.60 -1.51 -18.78
N PRO A 46 6.90 -2.62 -18.07
CA PRO A 46 6.06 -3.07 -16.98
C PRO A 46 6.02 -2.08 -15.80
N ALA A 47 4.83 -1.63 -15.41
CA ALA A 47 4.60 -0.93 -14.16
C ALA A 47 4.28 -1.96 -13.07
N LYS A 48 5.31 -2.51 -12.42
CA LYS A 48 5.14 -3.48 -11.33
C LYS A 48 5.59 -2.92 -9.99
N CYS A 49 4.83 -3.18 -8.94
CA CYS A 49 5.20 -2.80 -7.58
C CYS A 49 4.77 -3.84 -6.54
N TRP A 50 5.44 -3.79 -5.39
CA TRP A 50 5.03 -4.42 -4.15
C TRP A 50 5.09 -3.38 -3.05
N THR A 51 3.95 -3.10 -2.42
CA THR A 51 3.83 -2.05 -1.40
C THR A 51 3.14 -2.55 -0.15
N THR A 52 3.47 -1.91 0.97
CA THR A 52 2.85 -2.13 2.27
C THR A 52 2.55 -0.77 2.88
N THR A 53 1.32 -0.55 3.34
CA THR A 53 0.95 0.69 4.01
C THR A 53 1.63 0.80 5.37
N VAL A 54 1.94 2.03 5.76
CA VAL A 54 2.37 2.42 7.09
C VAL A 54 1.28 3.35 7.62
N PRO A 55 0.29 2.82 8.36
CA PRO A 55 -0.85 3.58 8.86
C PRO A 55 -0.42 4.79 9.69
N ASP A 56 -1.01 5.95 9.43
CA ASP A 56 -0.85 7.16 10.24
C ASP A 56 -2.15 7.52 10.96
N PHE A 57 -2.32 6.97 12.16
CA PHE A 57 -3.50 7.21 12.99
C PHE A 57 -3.69 8.68 13.43
N SER A 58 -2.68 9.55 13.22
CA SER A 58 -2.83 10.98 13.52
C SER A 58 -3.68 11.72 12.49
N GLN A 59 -3.89 11.14 11.30
CA GLN A 59 -4.70 11.75 10.24
C GLN A 59 -6.21 11.59 10.44
N GLY A 60 -6.63 10.82 11.45
CA GLY A 60 -8.04 10.57 11.74
C GLY A 60 -8.67 9.55 10.79
N THR A 61 -9.99 9.59 10.70
CA THR A 61 -10.78 8.59 9.97
C THR A 61 -11.75 9.25 8.98
N VAL A 62 -12.12 8.51 7.94
CA VAL A 62 -13.18 8.84 7.00
C VAL A 62 -14.36 7.91 7.28
N LEU A 63 -15.56 8.47 7.39
CA LEU A 63 -16.81 7.72 7.51
C LEU A 63 -17.30 7.35 6.10
N CYS A 64 -17.60 6.07 5.88
CA CYS A 64 -18.06 5.56 4.61
C CYS A 64 -19.56 5.78 4.43
N THR A 65 -20.00 5.94 3.18
CA THR A 65 -21.42 6.07 2.83
C THR A 65 -22.03 4.69 2.55
N PRO A 66 -23.25 4.39 3.02
CA PRO A 66 -24.11 5.25 3.86
C PRO A 66 -23.70 5.21 5.34
N GLU A 67 -23.82 6.37 6.00
CA GLU A 67 -23.32 6.60 7.37
C GLU A 67 -23.99 5.72 8.43
N GLU A 68 -25.20 5.22 8.17
CA GLU A 68 -25.97 4.36 9.08
C GLU A 68 -25.31 3.01 9.39
N PHE A 69 -24.33 2.57 8.59
CA PHE A 69 -23.53 1.38 8.89
C PHE A 69 -22.31 1.67 9.78
N GLU A 70 -22.03 2.95 10.07
CA GLU A 70 -20.94 3.39 10.96
C GLU A 70 -19.55 2.82 10.59
N VAL A 71 -19.34 2.51 9.31
CA VAL A 71 -18.06 1.99 8.80
C VAL A 71 -17.07 3.13 8.65
N VAL A 72 -15.93 3.04 9.32
CA VAL A 72 -14.86 4.03 9.26
C VAL A 72 -13.57 3.42 8.75
N VAL A 73 -12.84 4.18 7.95
CA VAL A 73 -11.51 3.84 7.43
C VAL A 73 -10.50 4.88 7.85
N LEU A 74 -9.21 4.53 7.82
CA LEU A 74 -8.15 5.48 8.11
C LEU A 74 -8.05 6.53 6.99
N ALA A 75 -7.86 7.80 7.34
CA ALA A 75 -7.87 8.88 6.35
C ALA A 75 -6.62 8.90 5.44
N GLY A 76 -5.50 8.33 5.88
CA GLY A 76 -4.27 8.30 5.11
C GLY A 76 -3.07 7.76 5.89
N GLY A 77 -1.92 7.80 5.24
CA GLY A 77 -0.66 7.38 5.82
C GLY A 77 0.47 7.35 4.80
N ASN A 78 1.49 6.57 5.12
CA ASN A 78 2.66 6.40 4.28
C ASN A 78 2.67 5.02 3.61
N MET A 79 3.57 4.83 2.64
CA MET A 79 3.77 3.58 1.93
C MET A 79 5.23 3.19 1.92
N SER A 80 5.50 1.92 2.14
CA SER A 80 6.80 1.29 1.98
C SER A 80 6.73 0.26 0.85
N GLY A 81 7.84 -0.03 0.20
CA GLY A 81 7.82 -1.00 -0.89
C GLY A 81 8.92 -0.85 -1.90
N ILE A 82 8.68 -1.47 -3.04
CA ILE A 82 9.58 -1.55 -4.19
C ILE A 82 8.78 -1.49 -5.49
N GLU A 83 9.38 -0.87 -6.51
CA GLU A 83 8.86 -0.77 -7.85
C GLU A 83 9.91 -1.19 -8.88
N ALA A 84 9.49 -1.84 -9.97
CA ALA A 84 10.38 -2.44 -10.98
C ALA A 84 11.39 -1.46 -11.61
N HIS A 85 11.00 -0.20 -11.73
CA HIS A 85 11.84 0.84 -12.34
C HIS A 85 12.20 1.96 -11.38
N GLY A 86 11.51 2.08 -10.24
CA GLY A 86 11.84 3.04 -9.19
C GLY A 86 12.81 2.52 -8.14
N GLY A 87 12.90 1.20 -7.98
CA GLY A 87 13.58 0.59 -6.85
C GLY A 87 12.79 0.79 -5.56
N LYS A 88 13.50 0.98 -4.43
CA LYS A 88 12.88 1.11 -3.11
C LYS A 88 12.17 2.46 -2.95
N LEU A 89 11.00 2.44 -2.29
CA LEU A 89 10.30 3.65 -1.85
C LEU A 89 10.99 4.33 -0.65
N ASP A 90 11.04 5.66 -0.68
CA ASP A 90 11.28 6.51 0.49
C ASP A 90 9.96 6.64 1.26
N THR A 91 9.83 5.87 2.34
CA THR A 91 8.57 5.74 3.10
C THR A 91 8.08 7.07 3.67
N GLU A 92 8.97 7.93 4.13
CA GLU A 92 8.61 9.22 4.72
C GLU A 92 8.09 10.22 3.68
N LYS A 93 8.29 9.95 2.39
CA LYS A 93 7.84 10.79 1.28
C LYS A 93 6.82 10.12 0.36
N SER A 94 6.46 8.87 0.66
CA SER A 94 5.50 8.10 -0.12
C SER A 94 4.19 8.04 0.66
N THR A 95 3.17 8.77 0.19
CA THR A 95 1.94 9.03 0.93
C THR A 95 0.73 8.49 0.19
N TRP A 96 -0.30 8.11 0.94
CA TRP A 96 -1.64 7.83 0.44
C TRP A 96 -2.67 8.53 1.31
N LYS A 97 -3.83 8.83 0.72
CA LYS A 97 -4.96 9.48 1.38
C LYS A 97 -6.26 9.03 0.77
N VAL A 98 -7.27 8.80 1.62
CA VAL A 98 -8.65 8.53 1.21
C VAL A 98 -9.34 9.84 0.85
N THR A 99 -9.91 9.91 -0.36
CA THR A 99 -10.70 11.03 -0.87
C THR A 99 -12.19 10.74 -0.93
N GLY A 100 -12.59 9.47 -0.83
CA GLY A 100 -13.97 9.03 -0.66
C GLY A 100 -14.04 7.59 -0.18
N CYS A 101 -15.11 7.24 0.53
CA CYS A 101 -15.37 5.87 0.98
C CYS A 101 -16.85 5.51 0.85
N ASP A 102 -17.13 4.36 0.26
CA ASP A 102 -18.45 3.75 0.15
C ASP A 102 -18.41 2.34 0.76
N PHE A 103 -19.45 1.95 1.47
CA PHE A 103 -19.64 0.60 1.97
C PHE A 103 -20.75 -0.10 1.17
N ASP A 104 -20.36 -1.06 0.35
CA ASP A 104 -21.27 -1.96 -0.34
C ASP A 104 -21.67 -3.10 0.60
N TYR A 105 -22.81 -2.90 1.26
CA TYR A 105 -23.36 -3.89 2.19
C TYR A 105 -23.71 -5.23 1.52
N GLU A 106 -24.19 -5.21 0.27
CA GLU A 106 -24.63 -6.43 -0.43
C GLU A 106 -23.46 -7.36 -0.71
N ASN A 107 -22.33 -6.79 -1.13
CA ASN A 107 -21.12 -7.53 -1.45
C ASN A 107 -20.11 -7.57 -0.29
N SER A 108 -20.40 -6.89 0.82
CA SER A 108 -19.51 -6.79 1.97
C SER A 108 -18.14 -6.22 1.57
N LEU A 109 -18.15 -5.11 0.83
CA LEU A 109 -16.95 -4.42 0.34
C LEU A 109 -16.88 -2.99 0.89
N ILE A 110 -15.69 -2.60 1.33
CA ILE A 110 -15.32 -1.19 1.50
C ILE A 110 -14.68 -0.74 0.19
N ILE A 111 -15.19 0.33 -0.42
CA ILE A 111 -14.70 0.90 -1.66
C ILE A 111 -14.11 2.28 -1.34
N GLU A 112 -12.81 2.43 -1.54
CA GLU A 112 -12.08 3.66 -1.28
C GLU A 112 -11.64 4.31 -2.59
N ASN A 113 -11.84 5.61 -2.70
CA ASN A 113 -11.12 6.45 -3.64
C ASN A 113 -9.90 7.01 -2.94
N ILE A 114 -8.74 6.87 -3.57
CA ILE A 114 -7.45 7.27 -3.00
C ILE A 114 -6.69 8.22 -3.91
N GLU A 115 -5.86 9.05 -3.31
CA GLU A 115 -4.81 9.80 -3.98
C GLU A 115 -3.50 9.64 -3.22
N GLY A 116 -2.38 9.84 -3.92
CA GLY A 116 -1.10 9.77 -3.25
C GLY A 116 0.09 10.10 -4.13
N LYS A 117 1.26 9.83 -3.57
CA LYS A 117 2.55 10.05 -4.18
C LYS A 117 3.48 8.92 -3.79
N HIS A 118 4.16 8.31 -4.75
CA HIS A 118 5.30 7.43 -4.47
C HIS A 118 6.57 8.19 -4.77
N THR A 119 7.47 8.24 -3.80
CA THR A 119 8.81 8.81 -3.98
C THR A 119 9.81 7.68 -3.80
N VAL A 120 10.68 7.46 -4.78
CA VAL A 120 11.72 6.43 -4.67
C VAL A 120 13.01 7.02 -4.09
N MET A 121 13.93 6.16 -3.64
CA MET A 121 15.10 6.59 -2.87
C MET A 121 16.03 7.59 -3.59
N ASN A 122 15.98 7.68 -4.92
CA ASN A 122 16.74 8.67 -5.69
C ASN A 122 16.09 10.08 -5.70
N GLY A 123 14.88 10.22 -5.13
CA GLY A 123 14.11 11.46 -5.07
C GLY A 123 13.11 11.66 -6.21
N ASP A 124 13.12 10.82 -7.24
CA ASP A 124 12.09 10.83 -8.28
C ASP A 124 10.75 10.37 -7.68
N TYR A 125 9.65 10.94 -8.19
CA TYR A 125 8.32 10.57 -7.73
C TYR A 125 7.31 10.50 -8.86
N PHE A 126 6.17 9.89 -8.58
CA PHE A 126 4.94 10.05 -9.35
C PHE A 126 3.72 10.25 -8.45
N LEU A 127 2.69 10.87 -9.01
CA LEU A 127 1.39 11.09 -8.40
C LEU A 127 0.38 10.09 -8.96
N TYR A 128 -0.54 9.66 -8.12
CA TYR A 128 -1.57 8.71 -8.51
C TYR A 128 -2.92 8.99 -7.87
N THR A 129 -3.96 8.51 -8.53
CA THR A 129 -5.30 8.33 -7.96
C THR A 129 -5.73 6.89 -8.13
N GLY A 130 -6.71 6.42 -7.39
CA GLY A 130 -7.20 5.05 -7.57
C GLY A 130 -8.53 4.79 -6.91
N THR A 131 -9.09 3.64 -7.26
CA THR A 131 -10.26 3.07 -6.59
C THR A 131 -9.90 1.66 -6.17
N LEU A 132 -9.96 1.40 -4.87
CA LEU A 132 -9.68 0.09 -4.27
C LEU A 132 -10.93 -0.43 -3.57
N SER A 133 -11.11 -1.73 -3.60
CA SER A 133 -12.15 -2.44 -2.86
C SER A 133 -11.48 -3.43 -1.93
N ALA A 134 -11.86 -3.42 -0.65
CA ALA A 134 -11.44 -4.37 0.37
C ALA A 134 -12.65 -5.16 0.86
N SER A 135 -12.56 -6.49 0.80
CA SER A 135 -13.57 -7.39 1.36
C SER A 135 -13.53 -7.35 2.88
N VAL A 136 -14.65 -7.09 3.55
CA VAL A 136 -14.72 -7.09 5.02
C VAL A 136 -14.69 -8.50 5.62
N THR A 137 -14.78 -9.54 4.78
CA THR A 137 -14.80 -10.94 5.24
C THR A 137 -13.41 -11.49 5.44
N ASP A 138 -12.50 -11.19 4.52
CA ASP A 138 -11.16 -11.79 4.45
C ASP A 138 -10.05 -10.77 4.20
N GLY A 139 -10.38 -9.48 4.05
CA GLY A 139 -9.42 -8.42 3.81
C GLY A 139 -8.89 -8.38 2.38
N ALA A 140 -9.40 -9.21 1.45
CA ALA A 140 -8.89 -9.23 0.08
C ALA A 140 -9.06 -7.87 -0.58
N ILE A 141 -7.97 -7.33 -1.14
CA ILE A 141 -7.95 -6.03 -1.83
C ILE A 141 -7.89 -6.27 -3.33
N THR A 142 -8.72 -5.55 -4.08
CA THR A 142 -8.63 -5.45 -5.55
C THR A 142 -8.89 -4.01 -5.98
N GLY A 143 -8.34 -3.57 -7.11
CA GLY A 143 -8.71 -2.27 -7.65
C GLY A 143 -7.75 -1.80 -8.72
N THR A 144 -7.80 -0.50 -9.00
CA THR A 144 -6.97 0.13 -10.02
C THR A 144 -6.41 1.45 -9.52
N VAL A 145 -5.14 1.69 -9.86
CA VAL A 145 -4.45 2.95 -9.62
C VAL A 145 -4.00 3.54 -10.97
N ASN A 146 -4.22 4.83 -11.14
CA ASN A 146 -3.84 5.61 -12.30
C ASN A 146 -2.70 6.56 -11.93
N ILE A 147 -1.55 6.38 -12.57
CA ILE A 147 -0.41 7.28 -12.49
C ILE A 147 -0.56 8.33 -13.58
N TYR A 148 -0.56 9.60 -13.20
CA TYR A 148 -0.90 10.71 -14.11
C TYR A 148 0.18 11.79 -14.21
N GLU A 149 1.17 11.81 -13.32
CA GLU A 149 2.25 12.79 -13.33
C GLU A 149 3.48 12.22 -12.61
N GLY A 150 4.69 12.62 -13.02
CA GLY A 150 5.92 12.23 -12.34
C GLY A 150 7.12 13.08 -12.72
N THR A 151 8.25 12.81 -12.05
CA THR A 151 9.52 13.50 -12.24
C THR A 151 10.65 12.53 -12.59
N GLY A 152 11.76 13.08 -13.09
CA GLY A 152 12.96 12.30 -13.39
C GLY A 152 12.66 11.19 -14.38
N LYS A 153 12.82 9.93 -13.97
CA LYS A 153 12.53 8.79 -14.85
C LYS A 153 11.03 8.59 -15.14
N PHE A 154 10.14 9.09 -14.29
CA PHE A 154 8.68 8.98 -14.47
C PHE A 154 8.07 10.18 -15.20
N GLU A 155 8.89 11.18 -15.55
CA GLU A 155 8.41 12.36 -16.27
C GLU A 155 7.80 11.99 -17.62
N SER A 156 6.62 12.55 -17.90
CA SER A 156 5.74 12.23 -19.05
C SER A 156 5.20 10.80 -19.09
N GLY A 157 5.44 9.99 -18.06
CA GLY A 157 4.91 8.65 -17.94
C GLY A 157 3.54 8.64 -17.29
N THR A 158 2.61 7.88 -17.86
CA THR A 158 1.34 7.51 -17.24
C THR A 158 1.23 6.00 -17.15
N ALA A 159 0.37 5.48 -16.29
CA ALA A 159 0.09 4.06 -16.21
C ALA A 159 -1.28 3.80 -15.58
N GLU A 160 -1.94 2.74 -16.02
CA GLU A 160 -3.02 2.10 -15.27
C GLU A 160 -2.47 0.81 -14.67
N VAL A 161 -2.58 0.67 -13.35
CA VAL A 161 -2.01 -0.44 -12.57
C VAL A 161 -3.14 -1.15 -11.84
N SER A 162 -3.33 -2.44 -12.16
CA SER A 162 -4.23 -3.31 -11.42
C SER A 162 -3.60 -3.69 -10.07
N ILE A 163 -4.37 -3.56 -9.00
CA ILE A 163 -3.95 -3.83 -7.63
C ILE A 163 -4.62 -5.10 -7.13
N THR A 164 -3.83 -5.96 -6.48
CA THR A 164 -4.32 -7.07 -5.67
C THR A 164 -3.58 -7.06 -4.32
N GLY A 165 -4.23 -7.47 -3.24
CA GLY A 165 -3.59 -7.44 -1.94
C GLY A 165 -4.43 -8.02 -0.82
N ILE A 166 -3.97 -7.76 0.41
CA ILE A 166 -4.61 -8.19 1.64
C ILE A 166 -4.51 -7.06 2.68
N LEU A 167 -5.63 -6.76 3.34
CA LEU A 167 -5.71 -5.92 4.52
C LEU A 167 -5.71 -6.82 5.76
N ASP A 168 -4.75 -6.60 6.65
CA ASP A 168 -4.77 -7.15 7.99
C ASP A 168 -5.66 -6.26 8.87
N PHE A 169 -6.81 -6.77 9.31
CA PHE A 169 -7.75 -6.03 10.15
C PHE A 169 -7.24 -5.79 11.58
N ASP A 170 -6.33 -6.63 12.08
CA ASP A 170 -5.78 -6.47 13.43
C ASP A 170 -4.78 -5.31 13.47
N THR A 171 -4.01 -5.14 12.40
CA THR A 171 -2.96 -4.10 12.33
C THR A 171 -3.34 -2.88 11.49
N GLY A 172 -4.37 -2.98 10.65
CA GLY A 172 -4.72 -1.98 9.65
C GLY A 172 -3.70 -1.85 8.52
N ILE A 173 -2.83 -2.85 8.33
CA ILE A 173 -1.76 -2.82 7.32
C ILE A 173 -2.26 -3.53 6.07
N ALA A 174 -2.18 -2.85 4.93
CA ALA A 174 -2.45 -3.43 3.63
C ALA A 174 -1.12 -3.78 2.95
N THR A 175 -1.01 -5.00 2.42
CA THR A 175 0.08 -5.42 1.54
C THR A 175 -0.46 -5.70 0.15
N MET A 176 0.12 -5.05 -0.85
CA MET A 176 -0.43 -4.97 -2.20
C MET A 176 0.64 -5.23 -3.25
N LYS A 177 0.21 -5.84 -4.35
CA LYS A 177 0.96 -5.96 -5.60
C LYS A 177 0.24 -5.16 -6.67
N GLY A 178 1.00 -4.38 -7.44
CA GLY A 178 0.50 -3.69 -8.61
C GLY A 178 1.13 -4.23 -9.88
N GLU A 179 0.31 -4.41 -10.91
CA GLU A 179 0.76 -4.80 -12.25
C GLU A 179 0.06 -3.97 -13.33
N GLY A 180 0.84 -3.41 -14.23
CA GLY A 180 0.39 -2.60 -15.35
C GLY A 180 1.51 -2.34 -16.35
N PHE A 181 1.33 -1.34 -17.20
CA PHE A 181 2.35 -0.89 -18.14
C PHE A 181 2.43 0.63 -18.15
N TRP A 182 3.65 1.15 -18.20
CA TRP A 182 3.89 2.56 -18.44
C TRP A 182 3.63 2.90 -19.90
N ASP A 183 3.04 4.06 -20.11
CA ASP A 183 2.90 4.73 -21.38
C ASP A 183 3.66 6.07 -21.30
N PHE A 184 4.59 6.29 -22.23
CA PHE A 184 5.33 7.53 -22.35
C PHE A 184 4.94 8.15 -23.69
N ASN A 185 4.20 9.25 -23.64
CA ASN A 185 3.87 10.00 -24.85
C ASN A 185 5.09 10.85 -25.25
N ASP A 186 5.68 10.52 -26.40
CA ASP A 186 6.75 11.30 -27.06
C ASP A 186 6.24 12.65 -27.62
#